data_AF-A5VLU4-F1
#
_entry.id   AF-A5VLU4-F1
#
_cell.length_a   1.000
_cell.length_b   1.000
_cell.length_c   1.000
_cell.angle_alpha   90.00
_cell.angle_beta   90.00
_cell.angle_gamma   90.00
#
_symmetry.space_group_name_H-M   'P 1'
#
loop_
_entity.id
_entity.type
_entity.pdbx_description
1 polymer ?
#
loop_
_entity_poly.entity_id
_entity_poly.type
_entity_poly.pdbx_seq_one_letter_code
_entity_poly.pdbx_strand_id
1 'polypeptide(L)' 'MTHDHGPYTLVSIIDGNGILTVDDQQYSLHKGDHFIIPATVKSWTMDGELLAIASEPTD' A
#
# COMPACT_ATOMS: atom_id res chain seq x y z
N MET A 1 -8.71 0.17 -1.52
CA MET A 1 -8.14 -1.12 -1.06
C MET A 1 -8.39 -1.23 0.44
N THR A 2 -8.47 -2.45 0.95
CA THR A 2 -8.73 -2.80 2.37
C THR A 2 -7.88 -4.02 2.73
N HIS A 3 -7.66 -4.27 4.02
CA HIS A 3 -7.07 -5.53 4.49
C HIS A 3 -8.03 -6.70 4.22
N ASP A 4 -7.57 -7.79 3.61
CA ASP A 4 -8.41 -8.93 3.18
C ASP A 4 -8.22 -10.18 4.06
N HIS A 5 -6.99 -10.43 4.50
CA HIS A 5 -6.60 -11.63 5.23
C HIS A 5 -5.92 -11.34 6.57
N GLY A 6 -5.16 -10.26 6.66
CA GLY A 6 -4.27 -10.02 7.81
C GLY A 6 -4.44 -8.66 8.48
N PRO A 7 -3.82 -8.48 9.66
CA PRO A 7 -3.87 -7.20 10.36
C PRO A 7 -3.05 -6.10 9.68
N TYR A 8 -2.19 -6.41 8.72
CA TYR A 8 -1.42 -5.41 7.99
C TYR A 8 -1.11 -5.91 6.58
N THR A 9 -0.81 -4.95 5.70
CA THR A 9 -0.39 -5.25 4.33
C THR A 9 1.03 -4.75 4.15
N LEU A 10 1.96 -5.64 3.81
CA LEU A 10 3.31 -5.29 3.38
C LEU A 10 3.27 -5.02 1.88
N VAL A 11 3.77 -3.87 1.44
CA VAL A 11 3.77 -3.48 0.02
C VAL A 11 5.18 -3.14 -0.44
N SER A 12 5.56 -3.67 -1.60
CA SER A 12 6.78 -3.30 -2.32
C SER A 12 6.44 -2.82 -3.73
N ILE A 13 6.89 -1.61 -4.07
CA ILE A 13 6.73 -1.06 -5.42
C ILE A 13 7.88 -1.57 -6.31
N ILE A 14 7.52 -2.37 -7.30
CA ILE A 14 8.46 -3.01 -8.22
C ILE A 14 8.72 -2.13 -9.44
N ASP A 15 7.73 -1.35 -9.86
CA ASP A 15 7.86 -0.40 -10.97
C ASP A 15 6.78 0.69 -10.93
N GLY A 16 7.04 1.78 -11.64
CA GLY A 16 6.07 2.88 -11.78
C GLY A 16 6.17 3.97 -10.72
N ASN A 17 5.23 4.91 -10.77
CA ASN A 17 5.12 6.04 -9.85
C ASN A 17 3.65 6.38 -9.59
N GLY A 18 3.34 6.84 -8.38
CA GLY A 18 1.99 7.19 -8.01
C GLY A 18 1.86 7.87 -6.66
N ILE A 19 0.63 7.97 -6.17
CA ILE A 19 0.28 8.57 -4.89
C ILE A 19 -0.51 7.55 -4.08
N LEU A 20 -0.08 7.30 -2.85
CA LEU A 20 -0.86 6.61 -1.83
C LEU A 20 -1.63 7.65 -1.02
N THR A 21 -2.95 7.49 -0.91
CA THR A 21 -3.79 8.32 -0.05
C THR A 21 -4.33 7.49 1.11
N VAL A 22 -4.09 7.96 2.34
CA VAL A 22 -4.55 7.37 3.61
C VAL A 22 -5.05 8.50 4.50
N ASP A 23 -6.31 8.44 4.95
CA ASP A 23 -6.92 9.44 5.85
C ASP A 23 -6.64 10.90 5.41
N ASP A 24 -6.92 11.22 4.14
CA ASP A 24 -6.65 12.51 3.48
C ASP A 24 -5.18 12.94 3.38
N GLN A 25 -4.23 12.11 3.84
CA GLN A 25 -2.80 12.32 3.68
C GLN A 25 -2.26 11.60 2.44
N GLN A 26 -1.44 12.31 1.68
CA GLN A 26 -0.84 11.81 0.46
C GLN A 26 0.66 11.51 0.63
N TYR A 27 1.08 10.38 0.09
CA TYR A 27 2.47 9.92 0.06
C TYR A 27 2.86 9.59 -1.37
N SER A 28 3.98 10.14 -1.84
CA SER A 28 4.51 9.80 -3.16
C SER A 28 5.13 8.41 -3.13
N LEU A 29 4.78 7.59 -4.11
CA LEU A 29 5.27 6.23 -4.31
C LEU A 29 6.15 6.17 -5.56
N HIS A 30 7.31 5.54 -5.42
CA HIS A 30 8.28 5.33 -6.49
C HIS A 30 8.79 3.88 -6.45
N LYS A 31 9.36 3.44 -7.56
CA LYS A 31 10.08 2.17 -7.64
C LYS A 31 11.10 2.02 -6.51
N GLY A 32 11.03 0.90 -5.81
CA GLY A 32 11.91 0.58 -4.69
C GLY A 32 11.33 0.94 -3.31
N ASP A 33 10.20 1.65 -3.26
CA ASP A 33 9.54 1.93 -1.98
C ASP A 33 9.01 0.65 -1.34
N HIS A 34 9.26 0.51 -0.04
CA HIS A 34 8.81 -0.59 0.80
C HIS A 34 8.19 -0.04 2.06
N PHE A 35 6.93 -0.40 2.31
CA PHE A 35 6.17 0.13 3.43
C PHE A 35 5.14 -0.87 3.93
N ILE A 36 4.61 -0.60 5.12
CA ILE A 36 3.55 -1.38 5.75
C ILE A 36 2.34 -0.48 5.89
N ILE A 37 1.17 -0.99 5.52
CA ILE A 37 -0.12 -0.39 5.84
C ILE A 37 -0.61 -1.06 7.14
N PRO A 38 -0.66 -0.32 8.27
CA PRO A 38 -1.02 -0.90 9.57
C PRO A 38 -2.53 -1.17 9.72
N ALA A 39 -2.89 -2.07 10.65
CA ALA A 39 -4.27 -2.46 10.98
C ALA A 39 -5.26 -1.32 11.28
N THR A 40 -4.72 -0.19 11.72
CA THR A 40 -5.47 1.01 12.06
C THR A 40 -6.02 1.70 10.81
N VAL A 41 -5.38 1.51 9.66
CA VAL A 41 -5.83 2.04 8.37
C VAL A 41 -6.89 1.12 7.79
N LYS A 42 -8.13 1.59 7.66
CA LYS A 42 -9.24 0.75 7.15
C LYS A 42 -9.37 0.79 5.64
N SER A 43 -8.96 1.89 5.02
CA SER A 43 -9.06 2.09 3.58
C SER A 43 -7.96 3.00 3.09
N TRP A 44 -7.45 2.70 1.90
CA TRP A 44 -6.49 3.53 1.20
C TRP A 44 -6.72 3.45 -0.31
N THR A 45 -6.22 4.44 -1.04
CA THR A 45 -6.19 4.44 -2.51
C THR A 45 -4.77 4.60 -3.02
N MET A 46 -4.51 4.02 -4.18
CA MET A 46 -3.27 4.21 -4.92
C MET A 46 -3.63 4.68 -6.32
N ASP A 47 -3.10 5.83 -6.71
CA ASP A 47 -3.35 6.45 -8.00
C ASP A 47 -2.05 6.60 -8.79
N GLY A 48 -2.07 6.23 -10.06
CA GLY A 48 -0.89 6.24 -10.94
C GLY A 48 -0.66 4.90 -11.65
N GLU A 49 0.41 4.82 -12.43
CA GLU A 49 0.86 3.57 -13.02
C GLU A 49 1.88 2.93 -12.07
N LEU A 50 1.44 1.91 -11.34
CA LEU A 50 2.24 1.21 -10.33
C LEU A 50 2.15 -0.30 -10.55
N LEU A 51 3.30 -0.96 -10.47
CA LEU A 51 3.39 -2.41 -10.27
C LEU A 51 3.83 -2.66 -8.83
N ALA A 52 2.95 -3.23 -8.03
CA ALA A 52 3.22 -3.53 -6.63
C ALA A 52 3.01 -5.02 -6.33
N ILE A 53 3.83 -5.55 -5.43
CA ILE A 53 3.54 -6.82 -4.75
C ILE A 53 3.07 -6.49 -3.34
N ALA A 54 2.03 -7.20 -2.89
CA ALA A 54 1.48 -7.05 -1.56
C ALA A 54 1.36 -8.43 -0.89
N SER A 55 1.62 -8.48 0.41
CA SER A 55 1.39 -9.68 1.21
C SER A 55 0.73 -9.32 2.54
N GLU A 56 -0.10 -10.23 3.02
CA GLU A 56 -0.77 -10.14 4.32
C GLU A 56 -0.51 -11.41 5.11
N PRO A 57 -0.36 -11.32 6.44
CA PRO A 57 -0.34 -12.50 7.29
C PRO A 57 -1.66 -13.26 7.17
N THR A 58 -1.57 -14.56 6.92
CA THR A 58 -2.67 -15.50 7.10
C THR A 58 -2.31 -16.33 8.34
N ASP A 59 -2.87 -15.99 9.51
CA ASP A 59 -2.78 -16.91 10.66
C ASP A 59 -3.48 -18.25 10.34
#